data_AF-A0AAV6B6A1-F1
#
_entry.id   AF-A0AAV6B6A1-F1
#
_cell.length_a   1.000
_cell.length_b   1.000
_cell.length_c   1.000
_cell.angle_alpha   90.00
_cell.angle_beta   90.00
_cell.angle_gamma   90.00
#
_symmetry.space_group_name_H-M   'P 1'
#
loop_
_entity.id
_entity.type
_entity.pdbx_description
1 polymer ?
#
loop_
_entity_poly.entity_id
_entity_poly.type
_entity_poly.pdbx_seq_one_letter_code
_entity_poly.pdbx_strand_id
1 'polypeptide(L)'
;MSIRSSSLTILVALFVGALSTPANAAGPNTVHYTVDAAMISTGVDADAVGRVQALVKQQGRSDRQRLRVTANHLDPRTTYTLLAQVGASPDWVTVTNFTTSSAGRASVIYVQSAAGSASRRALPQLLNSVTDVRSVAIATPDGYIVLSANLHEAETMRFELTSVFDNTGSDPFAVGVVAMACQKGLVQFRLFAAAQSSQLVFCVNDNPVATYAADGAGRFSAGVLPNSAPSPLLFKTMSLRNAGEDVVLQSDVR
;
A
#
# COMPACT_ATOMS: atom_id res chain seq x y z
N MET A 1 2.37 -19.27 30.91
CA MET A 1 1.96 -19.25 29.49
C MET A 1 3.05 -18.52 28.73
N SER A 2 3.88 -19.26 27.99
CA SER A 2 5.14 -18.79 27.40
C SER A 2 4.87 -18.03 26.10
N ILE A 3 5.07 -16.71 26.10
CA ILE A 3 5.01 -15.87 24.90
C ILE A 3 6.29 -16.12 24.09
N ARG A 4 6.17 -16.91 23.02
CA ARG A 4 7.26 -17.11 22.07
C ARG A 4 7.42 -15.83 21.24
N SER A 5 8.44 -15.03 21.57
CA SER A 5 8.90 -13.93 20.74
C SER A 5 9.39 -14.50 19.41
N SER A 6 8.59 -14.36 18.36
CA SER A 6 9.04 -14.63 17.00
C SER A 6 9.86 -13.42 16.58
N SER A 7 11.18 -13.57 16.65
CA SER A 7 12.17 -12.58 16.25
C SER A 7 11.90 -12.12 14.82
N LEU A 8 11.52 -10.85 14.67
CA LEU A 8 11.41 -10.21 13.38
C LEU A 8 12.83 -9.97 12.86
N THR A 9 13.19 -10.64 11.77
CA THR A 9 14.52 -10.52 11.16
C THR A 9 14.76 -9.08 10.74
N ILE A 10 15.86 -8.55 11.24
CA ILE A 10 16.34 -7.19 11.11
C ILE A 10 16.57 -6.82 9.63
N LEU A 11 15.96 -5.72 9.16
CA LEU A 11 16.38 -5.02 7.94
C LEU A 11 17.72 -4.31 8.24
N VAL A 12 18.85 -4.96 7.93
CA VAL A 12 20.20 -4.39 7.94
C VAL A 12 20.79 -4.51 6.54
N ALA A 13 21.49 -3.44 6.13
CA ALA A 13 22.06 -3.10 4.81
C ALA A 13 21.11 -2.23 3.97
N LEU A 14 21.46 -1.04 3.48
CA LEU A 14 22.73 -0.34 3.25
C LEU A 14 22.65 1.08 3.82
N PHE A 15 23.70 1.58 4.48
CA PHE A 15 24.13 2.99 4.36
C PHE A 15 25.58 3.08 4.88
N VAL A 16 26.52 2.59 4.07
CA VAL A 16 27.95 2.91 4.25
C VAL A 16 28.42 3.49 2.93
N GLY A 17 28.68 4.80 2.92
CA GLY A 17 29.40 5.49 1.85
C GLY A 17 28.53 6.20 0.80
N ALA A 18 28.04 7.39 1.13
CA ALA A 18 27.69 8.41 0.13
C ALA A 18 27.82 9.81 0.74
N LEU A 19 29.05 10.24 1.01
CA LEU A 19 29.35 11.66 1.15
C LEU A 19 30.12 12.06 -0.11
N SER A 20 29.68 13.15 -0.75
CA SER A 20 30.22 13.78 -1.97
C SER A 20 29.84 13.21 -3.34
N THR A 21 28.55 13.30 -3.68
CA THR A 21 28.13 13.50 -5.08
C THR A 21 27.14 14.67 -5.14
N PRO A 22 27.22 15.55 -6.16
CA PRO A 22 26.26 16.65 -6.30
C PRO A 22 24.83 16.12 -6.35
N ALA A 23 23.91 16.85 -5.72
CA ALA A 23 22.49 16.53 -5.63
C ALA A 23 21.86 16.42 -7.02
N ASN A 24 21.82 15.21 -7.57
CA ASN A 24 20.90 14.79 -8.63
C ASN A 24 21.02 13.28 -8.86
N ALA A 25 20.21 12.52 -8.11
CA ALA A 25 19.51 11.32 -8.57
C ALA A 25 18.62 10.86 -7.40
N ALA A 26 17.35 11.26 -7.44
CA ALA A 26 16.32 10.65 -6.62
C ALA A 26 16.41 9.13 -6.77
N GLY A 27 16.73 8.42 -5.70
CA GLY A 27 16.67 6.96 -5.69
C GLY A 27 15.23 6.53 -5.98
N PRO A 28 14.98 5.49 -6.78
CA PRO A 28 13.63 5.15 -7.19
C PRO A 28 12.78 4.76 -5.97
N ASN A 29 11.65 5.46 -5.79
CA ASN A 29 10.64 5.04 -4.82
C ASN A 29 10.28 3.57 -5.08
N THR A 30 10.30 2.79 -4.00
CA THR A 30 10.05 1.36 -4.03
C THR A 30 8.84 1.07 -3.15
N VAL A 31 7.86 0.38 -3.72
CA VAL A 31 6.67 -0.11 -3.00
C VAL A 31 6.57 -1.61 -3.23
N HIS A 32 6.46 -2.36 -2.14
CA HIS A 32 6.18 -3.78 -2.18
C HIS A 32 4.98 -4.07 -1.28
N TYR A 33 3.90 -4.50 -1.91
CA TYR A 33 2.67 -4.88 -1.21
C TYR A 33 2.28 -6.29 -1.62
N THR A 34 1.97 -7.14 -0.65
CA THR A 34 1.47 -8.48 -0.90
C THR A 34 0.39 -8.84 0.10
N VAL A 35 -0.68 -9.46 -0.37
CA VAL A 35 -1.74 -10.06 0.46
C VAL A 35 -2.11 -11.41 -0.14
N ASP A 36 -2.37 -12.38 0.73
CA ASP A 36 -2.92 -13.68 0.36
C ASP A 36 -3.90 -14.17 1.43
N ALA A 37 -5.16 -13.78 1.29
CA ALA A 37 -6.18 -13.99 2.31
C ALA A 37 -7.26 -14.97 1.84
N ALA A 38 -7.72 -15.82 2.76
CA ALA A 38 -9.00 -16.51 2.59
C ALA A 38 -10.15 -15.51 2.70
N MET A 39 -11.20 -15.70 1.91
CA MET A 39 -12.44 -14.94 2.07
C MET A 39 -13.32 -15.64 3.11
N ILE A 40 -14.04 -14.85 3.89
CA ILE A 40 -14.96 -15.28 4.93
C ILE A 40 -16.35 -15.39 4.30
N SER A 41 -17.02 -16.54 4.48
CA SER A 41 -18.42 -16.71 4.10
C SER A 41 -19.33 -15.94 5.05
N THR A 42 -20.37 -15.31 4.49
CA THR A 42 -21.42 -14.62 5.24
C THR A 42 -22.56 -15.55 5.68
N GLY A 43 -22.55 -16.81 5.22
CA GLY A 43 -23.63 -17.77 5.43
C GLY A 43 -24.77 -17.72 4.40
N VAL A 44 -24.72 -16.79 3.43
CA VAL A 44 -25.67 -16.79 2.28
C VAL A 44 -25.49 -18.05 1.42
N ASP A 45 -24.24 -18.47 1.26
CA ASP A 45 -23.85 -19.77 0.73
C ASP A 45 -22.83 -20.36 1.72
N ALA A 46 -23.24 -21.39 2.44
CA ALA A 46 -22.44 -21.96 3.51
C ALA A 46 -21.22 -22.75 3.00
N ASP A 47 -21.29 -23.24 1.76
CA ASP A 47 -20.25 -24.09 1.17
C ASP A 47 -19.24 -23.29 0.34
N ALA A 48 -19.57 -22.04 0.00
CA ALA A 48 -18.72 -21.13 -0.74
C ALA A 48 -17.37 -20.91 -0.03
N VAL A 49 -16.27 -21.09 -0.79
CA VAL A 49 -14.91 -20.81 -0.32
C VAL A 49 -14.22 -19.88 -1.31
N GLY A 50 -13.62 -18.82 -0.78
CA GLY A 50 -12.91 -17.82 -1.58
C GLY A 50 -11.47 -17.59 -1.13
N ARG A 51 -10.66 -17.04 -2.04
CA ARG A 51 -9.31 -16.57 -1.77
C ARG A 51 -9.01 -15.35 -2.62
N VAL A 52 -8.30 -14.39 -2.04
CA VAL A 52 -7.88 -13.16 -2.69
C VAL A 52 -6.38 -12.97 -2.52
N GLN A 53 -5.71 -12.63 -3.63
CA GLN A 53 -4.29 -12.36 -3.69
C GLN A 53 -4.06 -11.00 -4.32
N ALA A 54 -3.34 -10.12 -3.64
CA ALA A 54 -2.93 -8.82 -4.14
C ALA A 54 -1.40 -8.74 -4.17
N LEU A 55 -0.86 -8.11 -5.22
CA LEU A 55 0.58 -7.87 -5.35
C LEU A 55 0.79 -6.53 -6.03
N VAL A 56 1.61 -5.67 -5.42
CA VAL A 56 2.20 -4.48 -6.05
C VAL A 56 3.70 -4.54 -5.88
N LYS A 57 4.41 -4.32 -6.97
CA LYS A 57 5.87 -4.14 -7.01
C LYS A 57 6.17 -2.93 -7.86
N GLN A 58 6.43 -1.82 -7.19
CA GLN A 58 6.89 -0.59 -7.83
C GLN A 58 8.36 -0.37 -7.51
N GLN A 59 9.14 -0.01 -8.53
CA GLN A 59 10.52 0.43 -8.40
C GLN A 59 10.81 1.47 -9.47
N GLY A 60 10.81 2.74 -9.07
CA GLY A 60 11.02 3.86 -9.99
C GLY A 60 9.90 3.94 -11.02
N ARG A 61 10.24 3.79 -12.31
CA ARG A 61 9.26 3.81 -13.42
C ARG A 61 8.60 2.45 -13.67
N SER A 62 9.10 1.37 -13.07
CA SER A 62 8.45 0.07 -13.18
C SER A 62 7.34 -0.03 -12.15
N ASP A 63 6.13 -0.31 -12.61
CA ASP A 63 4.98 -0.61 -11.76
C ASP A 63 4.35 -1.92 -12.22
N ARG A 64 4.10 -2.82 -11.27
CA ARG A 64 3.53 -4.15 -11.50
C ARG A 64 2.49 -4.44 -10.45
N GLN A 65 1.24 -4.36 -10.85
CA GLN A 65 0.11 -4.64 -9.98
C GLN A 65 -0.68 -5.87 -10.45
N ARG A 66 -1.15 -6.66 -9.49
CA ARG A 66 -2.01 -7.82 -9.72
C ARG A 66 -3.01 -7.97 -8.60
N LEU A 67 -4.28 -8.18 -8.96
CA LEU A 67 -5.34 -8.62 -8.06
C LEU A 67 -5.93 -9.93 -8.62
N ARG A 68 -6.00 -10.97 -7.80
CA ARG A 68 -6.60 -12.25 -8.16
C ARG A 68 -7.62 -12.65 -7.11
N VAL A 69 -8.80 -13.01 -7.57
CA VAL A 69 -9.89 -13.52 -6.74
C VAL A 69 -10.32 -14.87 -7.30
N THR A 70 -10.34 -15.89 -6.46
CA THR A 70 -10.79 -17.23 -6.81
C THR A 70 -11.87 -17.67 -5.86
N ALA A 71 -12.92 -18.29 -6.37
CA ALA A 71 -14.00 -18.86 -5.58
C ALA A 71 -14.33 -20.27 -6.08
N ASN A 72 -14.74 -21.13 -5.14
CA ASN A 72 -15.20 -22.49 -5.39
C ASN A 72 -16.50 -22.73 -4.63
N HIS A 73 -17.24 -23.75 -5.06
CA HIS A 73 -18.51 -24.17 -4.48
C HIS A 73 -19.59 -23.07 -4.47
N LEU A 74 -19.52 -22.14 -5.41
CA LEU A 74 -20.64 -21.26 -5.72
C LEU A 74 -21.67 -22.02 -6.58
N ASP A 75 -22.87 -21.46 -6.75
CA ASP A 75 -23.88 -22.03 -7.64
C ASP A 75 -23.32 -22.19 -9.06
N PRO A 76 -23.43 -23.39 -9.68
CA PRO A 76 -22.94 -23.62 -11.03
C PRO A 76 -23.64 -22.77 -12.10
N ARG A 77 -22.88 -22.24 -13.05
CA ARG A 77 -23.38 -21.43 -14.18
C ARG A 77 -24.19 -20.19 -13.76
N THR A 78 -23.94 -19.68 -12.56
CA THR A 78 -24.60 -18.50 -12.00
C THR A 78 -23.69 -17.28 -12.15
N THR A 79 -24.30 -16.13 -12.45
CA THR A 79 -23.58 -14.85 -12.55
C THR A 79 -23.49 -14.20 -11.16
N TYR A 80 -22.29 -13.89 -10.74
CA TYR A 80 -22.00 -13.16 -9.51
C TYR A 80 -21.34 -11.81 -9.84
N THR A 81 -21.33 -10.94 -8.84
CA THR A 81 -20.70 -9.62 -8.91
C THR A 81 -19.48 -9.57 -8.01
N LEU A 82 -18.34 -9.17 -8.56
CA LEU A 82 -17.16 -8.79 -7.79
C LEU A 82 -17.29 -7.33 -7.35
N LEU A 83 -17.22 -7.10 -6.05
CA LEU A 83 -17.29 -5.79 -5.40
C LEU A 83 -15.94 -5.48 -4.75
N ALA A 84 -15.62 -4.19 -4.62
CA ALA A 84 -14.48 -3.72 -3.85
C ALA A 84 -14.86 -2.53 -2.97
N GLN A 85 -14.14 -2.34 -1.86
CA GLN A 85 -14.06 -1.07 -1.14
C GLN A 85 -12.69 -0.46 -1.42
N VAL A 86 -12.66 0.79 -1.88
CA VAL A 86 -11.43 1.45 -2.33
C VAL A 86 -11.19 2.72 -1.52
N GLY A 87 -9.95 2.90 -1.09
CA GLY A 87 -9.51 4.01 -0.24
C GLY A 87 -10.22 4.03 1.11
N ALA A 88 -10.66 5.21 1.52
CA ALA A 88 -11.38 5.41 2.78
C ALA A 88 -12.88 5.15 2.68
N SER A 89 -13.46 5.04 1.47
CA SER A 89 -14.91 4.90 1.31
C SER A 89 -15.42 3.60 1.95
N PRO A 90 -16.51 3.64 2.74
CA PRO A 90 -17.16 2.44 3.24
C PRO A 90 -17.99 1.73 2.15
N ASP A 91 -18.25 2.38 1.03
CA ASP A 91 -19.19 1.88 0.03
C ASP A 91 -18.57 0.80 -0.86
N TRP A 92 -19.37 -0.22 -1.15
CA TRP A 92 -19.02 -1.22 -2.16
C TRP A 92 -19.25 -0.67 -3.55
N VAL A 93 -18.22 -0.80 -4.39
CA VAL A 93 -18.27 -0.45 -5.81
C VAL A 93 -18.19 -1.70 -6.66
N THR A 94 -19.01 -1.76 -7.70
CA THR A 94 -18.99 -2.87 -8.66
C THR A 94 -17.72 -2.82 -9.49
N VAL A 95 -16.96 -3.91 -9.45
CA VAL A 95 -15.75 -4.09 -10.26
C VAL A 95 -16.09 -4.78 -11.57
N THR A 96 -16.75 -5.95 -11.50
CA THR A 96 -17.14 -6.72 -12.67
C THR A 96 -18.15 -7.81 -12.33
N ASN A 97 -18.85 -8.30 -13.35
CA ASN A 97 -19.65 -9.51 -13.25
C ASN A 97 -18.85 -10.70 -13.81
N PHE A 98 -19.05 -11.87 -13.23
CA PHE A 98 -18.47 -13.12 -13.71
C PHE A 98 -19.47 -14.27 -13.56
N THR A 99 -19.42 -15.23 -14.47
CA THR A 99 -20.24 -16.44 -14.41
C THR A 99 -19.38 -17.61 -13.95
N THR A 100 -19.88 -18.38 -13.00
CA THR A 100 -19.21 -19.59 -12.51
C THR A 100 -19.22 -20.69 -13.57
N SER A 101 -18.25 -21.58 -13.50
CA SER A 101 -18.25 -22.81 -14.30
C SER A 101 -19.36 -23.78 -13.87
N SER A 102 -19.54 -24.88 -14.61
CA SER A 102 -20.45 -25.97 -14.24
C SER A 102 -20.08 -26.68 -12.93
N ALA A 103 -18.88 -26.43 -12.40
CA ALA A 103 -18.44 -26.96 -11.11
C ALA A 103 -18.47 -25.89 -9.99
N GLY A 104 -19.14 -24.76 -10.22
CA GLY A 104 -19.23 -23.69 -9.21
C GLY A 104 -17.93 -22.93 -8.96
N ARG A 105 -16.98 -23.00 -9.91
CA ARG A 105 -15.66 -22.33 -9.80
C ARG A 105 -15.64 -21.02 -10.56
N ALA A 106 -14.95 -20.03 -10.01
CA ALA A 106 -14.65 -18.76 -10.65
C ALA A 106 -13.22 -18.29 -10.36
N SER A 107 -12.63 -17.57 -11.32
CA SER A 107 -11.33 -16.93 -11.19
C SER A 107 -11.32 -15.61 -11.94
N VAL A 108 -11.17 -14.51 -11.22
CA VAL A 108 -11.02 -13.16 -11.79
C VAL A 108 -9.58 -12.70 -11.53
N ILE A 109 -8.86 -12.35 -12.59
CA ILE A 109 -7.45 -11.93 -12.52
C ILE A 109 -7.30 -10.60 -13.24
N TYR A 110 -6.85 -9.59 -12.51
CA TYR A 110 -6.47 -8.28 -13.00
C TYR A 110 -4.96 -8.12 -12.94
N VAL A 111 -4.36 -7.59 -14.00
CA VAL A 111 -2.94 -7.20 -14.03
C VAL A 111 -2.79 -5.85 -14.73
N GLN A 112 -1.87 -5.04 -14.23
CA GLN A 112 -1.42 -3.84 -14.94
C GLN A 112 -0.77 -4.29 -16.25
N SER A 113 -1.24 -3.77 -17.38
CA SER A 113 -0.82 -4.09 -18.76
C SER A 113 -1.18 -5.48 -19.34
N ALA A 114 -2.34 -6.06 -19.02
CA ALA A 114 -2.85 -7.19 -19.81
C ALA A 114 -3.30 -6.75 -21.21
N ALA A 115 -2.39 -6.75 -22.18
CA ALA A 115 -2.73 -6.86 -23.59
C ALA A 115 -2.64 -8.34 -24.00
N GLY A 116 -3.75 -8.95 -24.42
CA GLY A 116 -3.72 -10.17 -25.23
C GLY A 116 -3.98 -11.54 -24.56
N SER A 117 -4.59 -11.62 -23.36
CA SER A 117 -5.03 -12.93 -22.82
C SER A 117 -6.45 -12.90 -22.29
N ALA A 118 -7.31 -13.82 -22.77
CA ALA A 118 -8.72 -13.91 -22.35
C ALA A 118 -8.90 -14.19 -20.85
N SER A 119 -7.88 -14.76 -20.18
CA SER A 119 -7.92 -15.05 -18.74
C SER A 119 -7.40 -13.92 -17.85
N ARG A 120 -6.80 -12.87 -18.43
CA ARG A 120 -6.23 -11.74 -17.69
C ARG A 120 -6.88 -10.46 -18.16
N ARG A 121 -7.47 -9.74 -17.21
CA ARG A 121 -8.11 -8.45 -17.46
C ARG A 121 -7.12 -7.33 -17.17
N ALA A 122 -7.21 -6.24 -17.93
CA ALA A 122 -6.53 -5.01 -17.56
C ALA A 122 -7.05 -4.53 -16.21
N LEU A 123 -6.16 -4.11 -15.32
CA LEU A 123 -6.52 -3.53 -14.04
C LEU A 123 -7.43 -2.29 -14.27
N PRO A 124 -8.68 -2.29 -13.78
CA PRO A 124 -9.58 -1.15 -13.91
C PRO A 124 -9.02 0.07 -13.20
N GLN A 125 -9.28 1.27 -13.70
CA GLN A 125 -8.83 2.51 -13.08
C GLN A 125 -9.28 2.63 -11.62
N LEU A 126 -10.48 2.14 -11.31
CA LEU A 126 -11.01 2.08 -9.95
C LEU A 126 -10.15 1.28 -8.97
N LEU A 127 -9.40 0.28 -9.45
CA LEU A 127 -8.53 -0.58 -8.66
C LEU A 127 -7.05 -0.21 -8.78
N ASN A 128 -6.74 0.93 -9.41
CA ASN A 128 -5.38 1.43 -9.56
C ASN A 128 -5.21 2.66 -8.65
N SER A 129 -4.47 2.59 -7.55
CA SER A 129 -3.53 1.52 -7.13
C SER A 129 -4.19 0.36 -6.37
N VAL A 130 -3.67 -0.86 -6.49
CA VAL A 130 -4.18 -2.07 -5.79
C VAL A 130 -3.95 -1.97 -4.27
N THR A 131 -2.98 -1.16 -3.82
CA THR A 131 -2.80 -0.86 -2.39
C THR A 131 -4.02 -0.16 -1.79
N ASP A 132 -4.77 0.61 -2.59
CA ASP A 132 -5.98 1.31 -2.14
C ASP A 132 -7.19 0.36 -2.00
N VAL A 133 -7.12 -0.88 -2.48
CA VAL A 133 -8.19 -1.85 -2.32
C VAL A 133 -8.19 -2.37 -0.88
N ARG A 134 -9.11 -1.85 -0.07
CA ARG A 134 -9.26 -2.23 1.34
C ARG A 134 -9.93 -3.59 1.48
N SER A 135 -11.04 -3.78 0.77
CA SER A 135 -11.84 -5.01 0.86
C SER A 135 -12.31 -5.47 -0.50
N VAL A 136 -12.55 -6.78 -0.63
CA VAL A 136 -13.12 -7.42 -1.82
C VAL A 136 -14.26 -8.33 -1.39
N ALA A 137 -15.34 -8.34 -2.16
CA ALA A 137 -16.49 -9.21 -1.91
C ALA A 137 -17.05 -9.83 -3.20
N ILE A 138 -17.72 -10.97 -3.06
CA ILE A 138 -18.50 -11.62 -4.11
C ILE A 138 -19.96 -11.57 -3.68
N ALA A 139 -20.83 -11.05 -4.54
CA ALA A 139 -22.27 -10.94 -4.28
C ALA A 139 -23.10 -11.74 -5.30
N THR A 140 -24.25 -12.24 -4.86
CA THR A 140 -25.26 -12.92 -5.70
C THR A 140 -25.89 -11.96 -6.72
N PRO A 141 -26.67 -12.47 -7.71
CA PRO A 141 -27.49 -11.62 -8.58
C PRO A 141 -28.38 -10.61 -7.84
N ASP A 142 -28.89 -11.01 -6.67
CA ASP A 142 -29.78 -10.19 -5.83
C ASP A 142 -29.03 -9.20 -4.94
N GLY A 143 -27.69 -9.17 -5.01
CA GLY A 143 -26.85 -8.22 -4.28
C GLY A 143 -26.42 -8.67 -2.88
N TYR A 144 -26.76 -9.89 -2.45
CA TYR A 144 -26.31 -10.42 -1.16
C TYR A 144 -24.82 -10.79 -1.22
N ILE A 145 -24.00 -10.27 -0.31
CA ILE A 145 -22.59 -10.64 -0.21
C ILE A 145 -22.50 -12.08 0.32
N VAL A 146 -21.77 -12.92 -0.40
CA VAL A 146 -21.53 -14.34 -0.08
C VAL A 146 -20.16 -14.56 0.54
N LEU A 147 -19.14 -13.95 -0.05
CA LEU A 147 -17.75 -14.03 0.40
C LEU A 147 -17.20 -12.61 0.54
N SER A 148 -16.40 -12.36 1.57
CA SER A 148 -15.69 -11.08 1.72
C SER A 148 -14.31 -11.24 2.35
N ALA A 149 -13.40 -10.33 2.06
CA ALA A 149 -12.09 -10.26 2.71
C ALA A 149 -11.65 -8.80 2.84
N ASN A 150 -11.13 -8.44 4.01
CA ASN A 150 -10.41 -7.19 4.24
C ASN A 150 -8.91 -7.44 4.03
N LEU A 151 -8.35 -6.84 2.98
CA LEU A 151 -6.95 -7.01 2.59
C LEU A 151 -6.00 -6.27 3.53
N HIS A 152 -6.42 -5.14 4.09
CA HIS A 152 -5.60 -4.31 4.98
C HIS A 152 -5.49 -4.90 6.39
N GLU A 153 -6.45 -5.71 6.79
CA GLU A 153 -6.46 -6.44 8.07
C GLU A 153 -6.02 -7.91 7.93
N ALA A 154 -5.72 -8.36 6.72
CA ALA A 154 -5.32 -9.73 6.48
C ALA A 154 -3.99 -10.06 7.18
N GLU A 155 -3.91 -11.23 7.82
CA GLU A 155 -2.72 -11.67 8.52
C GLU A 155 -1.45 -11.77 7.65
N THR A 156 -1.66 -12.07 6.36
CA THR A 156 -0.61 -12.19 5.35
C THR A 156 -0.20 -10.87 4.75
N MET A 157 -0.91 -9.78 5.06
CA MET A 157 -0.64 -8.47 4.49
C MET A 157 0.76 -8.02 4.89
N ARG A 158 1.52 -7.63 3.87
CA ARG A 158 2.83 -6.99 4.01
C ARG A 158 2.85 -5.78 3.10
N PHE A 159 3.35 -4.68 3.64
CA PHE A 159 3.59 -3.46 2.91
C PHE A 159 4.97 -2.93 3.28
N GLU A 160 5.77 -2.60 2.28
CA GLU A 160 7.09 -2.01 2.42
C GLU A 160 7.17 -0.81 1.48
N LEU A 161 7.63 0.32 2.01
CA LEU A 161 7.84 1.57 1.29
C LEU A 161 9.25 2.04 1.57
N THR A 162 9.98 2.40 0.53
CA THR A 162 11.19 3.22 0.64
C THR A 162 11.09 4.34 -0.36
N SER A 163 11.22 5.57 0.10
CA SER A 163 11.11 6.76 -0.74
C SER A 163 12.26 7.70 -0.41
N VAL A 164 12.92 8.18 -1.46
CA VAL A 164 13.86 9.30 -1.38
C VAL A 164 13.07 10.53 -1.78
N PHE A 165 13.13 11.57 -0.95
CA PHE A 165 12.39 12.79 -1.25
C PHE A 165 13.07 13.57 -2.36
N ASP A 166 12.25 14.12 -3.25
CA ASP A 166 12.65 15.13 -4.22
C ASP A 166 12.80 16.47 -3.52
N ASN A 167 13.94 17.13 -3.75
CA ASN A 167 14.20 18.49 -3.29
C ASN A 167 13.45 19.48 -4.19
N THR A 168 12.66 20.36 -3.58
CA THR A 168 11.84 21.35 -4.31
C THR A 168 12.62 22.60 -4.74
N GLY A 169 13.84 22.78 -4.23
CA GLY A 169 14.72 23.92 -4.48
C GLY A 169 14.63 25.06 -3.47
N SER A 170 13.70 25.01 -2.49
CA SER A 170 13.60 26.03 -1.43
C SER A 170 14.79 25.99 -0.46
N ASP A 171 15.42 24.82 -0.32
CA ASP A 171 16.73 24.65 0.31
C ASP A 171 17.59 23.75 -0.58
N PRO A 172 18.64 24.27 -1.23
CA PRO A 172 19.43 23.51 -2.20
C PRO A 172 20.24 22.35 -1.59
N PHE A 173 20.38 22.28 -0.27
CA PHE A 173 21.12 21.22 0.42
C PHE A 173 20.21 20.20 1.09
N ALA A 174 18.89 20.37 1.00
CA ALA A 174 17.98 19.46 1.64
C ALA A 174 18.00 18.08 0.99
N VAL A 175 18.01 17.06 1.84
CA VAL A 175 17.93 15.65 1.45
C VAL A 175 17.09 14.90 2.46
N GLY A 176 16.33 13.91 2.02
CA GLY A 176 15.54 13.08 2.92
C GLY A 176 15.26 11.70 2.36
N VAL A 177 15.06 10.75 3.27
CA VAL A 177 14.63 9.39 2.95
C VAL A 177 13.68 8.90 4.04
N VAL A 178 12.65 8.19 3.60
CA VAL A 178 11.72 7.47 4.48
C VAL A 178 11.70 6.00 4.10
N ALA A 179 11.72 5.15 5.10
CA ALA A 179 11.53 3.72 4.97
C ALA A 179 10.48 3.26 5.97
N MET A 180 9.59 2.39 5.51
CA MET A 180 8.48 1.91 6.31
C MET A 180 8.14 0.47 5.95
N ALA A 181 7.78 -0.31 6.95
CA ALA A 181 7.17 -1.63 6.77
C ALA A 181 5.94 -1.76 7.67
N CYS A 182 4.88 -2.38 7.16
CA CYS A 182 3.66 -2.66 7.90
C CYS A 182 3.27 -4.13 7.72
N GLN A 183 2.98 -4.81 8.84
CA GLN A 183 2.45 -6.16 8.87
C GLN A 183 1.63 -6.38 10.15
N LYS A 184 0.40 -6.89 10.04
CA LYS A 184 -0.48 -7.20 11.19
C LYS A 184 -0.64 -6.04 12.19
N GLY A 185 -0.76 -4.80 11.68
CA GLY A 185 -0.86 -3.60 12.50
C GLY A 185 0.44 -3.15 13.17
N LEU A 186 1.54 -3.90 13.03
CA LEU A 186 2.87 -3.46 13.43
C LEU A 186 3.46 -2.59 12.33
N VAL A 187 3.94 -1.41 12.70
CA VAL A 187 4.60 -0.48 11.79
C VAL A 187 6.04 -0.29 12.23
N GLN A 188 6.97 -0.50 11.31
CA GLN A 188 8.35 -0.04 11.42
C GLN A 188 8.49 1.21 10.58
N PHE A 189 9.06 2.27 11.15
CA PHE A 189 9.20 3.55 10.49
C PHE A 189 10.60 4.11 10.71
N ARG A 190 11.20 4.65 9.67
CA ARG A 190 12.43 5.43 9.73
C ARG A 190 12.32 6.61 8.78
N LEU A 191 12.57 7.80 9.30
CA LEU A 191 12.68 9.01 8.53
C LEU A 191 14.02 9.66 8.88
N PHE A 192 14.79 10.00 7.86
CA PHE A 192 16.01 10.77 7.99
C PHE A 192 15.93 11.95 7.03
N ALA A 193 16.30 13.13 7.50
CA ALA A 193 16.50 14.26 6.61
C ALA A 193 17.54 15.23 7.15
N ALA A 194 18.05 16.04 6.24
CA ALA A 194 18.90 17.18 6.53
C ALA A 194 18.40 18.39 5.74
N ALA A 195 18.39 19.56 6.36
CA ALA A 195 18.07 20.86 5.75
C ALA A 195 18.72 21.99 6.58
N GLN A 196 18.82 23.19 6.03
CA GLN A 196 19.26 24.40 6.72
C GLN A 196 18.29 24.86 7.82
N SER A 197 17.01 24.46 7.73
CA SER A 197 16.03 24.81 8.75
C SER A 197 16.30 24.10 10.06
N SER A 198 16.20 24.83 11.18
CA SER A 198 16.29 24.27 12.53
C SER A 198 15.09 23.40 12.91
N GLN A 199 14.02 23.43 12.12
CA GLN A 199 12.79 22.71 12.37
C GLN A 199 12.17 22.25 11.05
N LEU A 200 11.69 21.01 11.02
CA LEU A 200 11.00 20.43 9.87
C LEU A 200 9.67 19.83 10.29
N VAL A 201 8.61 20.17 9.56
CA VAL A 201 7.26 19.62 9.75
C VAL A 201 7.08 18.48 8.75
N PHE A 202 6.91 17.26 9.26
CA PHE A 202 6.54 16.11 8.45
C PHE A 202 5.05 16.11 8.17
N CYS A 203 4.70 16.07 6.89
CA CYS A 203 3.34 16.03 6.39
C CYS A 203 3.08 14.72 5.64
N VAL A 204 1.88 14.18 5.82
CA VAL A 204 1.36 13.03 5.06
C VAL A 204 0.04 13.45 4.43
N ASN A 205 -0.10 13.25 3.11
CA ASN A 205 -1.28 13.71 2.36
C ASN A 205 -1.57 15.19 2.64
N ASP A 206 -0.52 16.01 2.61
CA ASP A 206 -0.52 17.46 2.91
C ASP A 206 -0.94 17.88 4.33
N ASN A 207 -1.24 16.92 5.22
CA ASN A 207 -1.59 17.17 6.61
C ASN A 207 -0.34 17.08 7.50
N PRO A 208 -0.01 18.10 8.31
CA PRO A 208 1.05 18.03 9.31
C PRO A 208 0.78 16.89 10.31
N VAL A 209 1.75 16.00 10.49
CA VAL A 209 1.65 14.89 11.45
C VAL A 209 2.66 15.01 12.58
N ALA A 210 3.85 15.57 12.33
CA ALA A 210 4.84 15.80 13.38
C ALA A 210 5.77 16.94 13.03
N THR A 211 6.42 17.47 14.06
CA THR A 211 7.45 18.48 13.92
C THR A 211 8.73 18.01 14.60
N TYR A 212 9.85 18.08 13.89
CA TYR A 212 11.15 17.62 14.36
C TYR A 212 12.13 18.78 14.42
N ALA A 213 12.91 18.84 15.48
CA ALA A 213 14.05 19.75 15.58
C ALA A 213 15.26 19.13 14.88
N ALA A 214 15.97 19.94 14.11
CA ALA A 214 17.24 19.57 13.51
C ALA A 214 18.39 19.83 14.50
N ASP A 215 19.46 19.04 14.39
CA ASP A 215 20.70 19.26 15.13
C ASP A 215 21.50 20.46 14.58
N GLY A 216 22.66 20.76 15.17
CA GLY A 216 23.52 21.86 14.72
C GLY A 216 24.08 21.70 13.29
N ALA A 217 23.92 20.53 12.68
CA ALA A 217 24.26 20.26 11.29
C ALA A 217 23.02 20.21 10.38
N GLY A 218 21.83 20.59 10.89
CA GLY A 218 20.59 20.60 10.13
C GLY A 218 19.94 19.23 9.95
N ARG A 219 20.37 18.20 10.71
CA ARG A 219 19.92 16.81 10.54
C ARG A 219 18.88 16.41 11.58
N PHE A 220 17.96 15.54 11.21
CA PHE A 220 17.14 14.82 12.17
C PHE A 220 16.88 13.38 11.74
N SER A 221 16.46 12.57 12.72
CA SER A 221 15.99 11.21 12.47
C SER A 221 14.81 10.87 13.37
N ALA A 222 13.82 10.16 12.82
CA ALA A 222 12.69 9.63 13.56
C ALA A 222 12.54 8.14 13.31
N GLY A 223 12.36 7.36 14.38
CA GLY A 223 12.22 5.90 14.34
C GLY A 223 10.81 5.38 14.65
N VAL A 224 9.84 6.29 14.82
CA VAL A 224 8.47 5.97 15.19
C VAL A 224 7.54 6.80 14.31
N LEU A 225 6.52 6.17 13.74
CA LEU A 225 5.50 6.88 12.99
C LEU A 225 4.65 7.73 13.95
N PRO A 226 4.42 9.02 13.68
CA PRO A 226 3.58 9.86 14.55
C PRO A 226 2.16 9.29 14.68
N ASN A 227 1.59 9.35 15.90
CA ASN A 227 0.24 8.81 16.17
C ASN A 227 -0.88 9.53 15.40
N SER A 228 -0.63 10.76 14.97
CA SER A 228 -1.51 11.57 14.11
C SER A 228 -1.46 11.16 12.64
N ALA A 229 -0.45 10.38 12.23
CA ALA A 229 -0.35 9.91 10.86
C ALA A 229 -1.42 8.85 10.58
N PRO A 230 -1.99 8.84 9.36
CA PRO A 230 -2.92 7.80 8.95
C PRO A 230 -2.21 6.44 8.83
N SER A 231 -2.97 5.41 8.48
CA SER A 231 -2.37 4.12 8.09
C SER A 231 -1.37 4.31 6.94
N PRO A 232 -0.19 3.66 6.97
CA PRO A 232 0.77 3.60 5.87
C PRO A 232 0.18 3.33 4.49
N LEU A 233 -0.86 2.48 4.43
CA LEU A 233 -1.54 2.09 3.19
C LEU A 233 -2.34 3.23 2.56
N LEU A 234 -2.54 4.33 3.29
CA LEU A 234 -3.25 5.52 2.81
C LEU A 234 -2.30 6.66 2.43
N PHE A 235 -0.99 6.44 2.45
CA PHE A 235 -0.01 7.46 2.09
C PHE A 235 -0.05 7.63 0.57
N LYS A 236 -0.31 8.86 0.12
CA LYS A 236 -0.28 9.28 -1.29
C LYS A 236 0.82 10.28 -1.53
N THR A 237 1.02 11.19 -0.58
CA THR A 237 2.13 12.14 -0.59
C THR A 237 2.78 12.21 0.78
N MET A 238 4.08 12.49 0.79
CA MET A 238 4.83 12.82 1.98
C MET A 238 5.63 14.07 1.70
N SER A 239 5.74 14.97 2.67
CA SER A 239 6.59 16.15 2.53
C SER A 239 7.22 16.58 3.85
N LEU A 240 8.33 17.32 3.74
CA LEU A 240 8.93 18.05 4.85
C LEU A 240 8.86 19.54 4.54
N ARG A 241 8.27 20.30 5.45
CA ARG A 241 8.18 21.76 5.37
C ARG A 241 9.14 22.42 6.35
N ASN A 242 9.73 23.55 5.98
CA ASN A 242 10.55 24.35 6.89
C ASN A 242 9.69 25.12 7.91
N ALA A 243 10.34 25.82 8.83
CA ALA A 243 9.67 26.70 9.79
C ALA A 243 8.84 27.85 9.15
N GLY A 244 9.12 28.19 7.88
CA GLY A 244 8.36 29.15 7.08
C GLY A 244 7.20 28.52 6.27
N GLU A 245 6.92 27.23 6.51
CA GLU A 245 5.90 26.42 5.83
C GLU A 245 6.17 26.08 4.36
N ASP A 246 7.31 26.48 3.79
CA ASP A 246 7.70 26.06 2.44
C ASP A 246 7.95 24.55 2.42
N VAL A 247 7.42 23.87 1.40
CA VAL A 247 7.79 22.47 1.13
C VAL A 247 9.24 22.45 0.66
N VAL A 248 10.09 21.74 1.39
CA VAL A 248 11.52 21.58 1.10
C VAL A 248 11.82 20.26 0.41
N LEU A 249 11.15 19.21 0.88
CA LEU A 249 11.28 17.85 0.39
C LEU A 249 9.89 17.28 0.15
N GLN A 250 9.69 16.58 -0.96
CA GLN A 250 8.41 15.95 -1.28
C GLN A 250 8.59 14.58 -1.91
N SER A 251 7.62 13.70 -1.76
CA SER A 251 7.57 12.41 -2.46
C SER A 251 6.13 11.99 -2.70
N ASP A 252 5.90 11.48 -3.91
CA ASP A 252 4.69 10.72 -4.24
C ASP A 252 4.85 9.25 -3.80
N VAL A 253 3.80 8.70 -3.21
CA VAL A 253 3.60 7.27 -2.96
C VAL A 253 2.48 6.85 -3.91
N ARG A 254 2.79 6.04 -4.92
CA ARG A 254 1.82 5.52 -5.89
C ARG A 254 1.54 4.05 -5.64
#